data_AF-A0A178LQW1-F1
#
_entry.id   AF-A0A178LQW1-F1
#
_cell.length_a   1.000
_cell.length_b   1.000
_cell.length_c   1.000
_cell.angle_alpha   90.00
_cell.angle_beta   90.00
_cell.angle_gamma   90.00
#
_symmetry.space_group_name_H-M   'P 1'
#
loop_
_entity.id
_entity.type
_entity.pdbx_description
1 polymer ?
#
loop_
_entity_poly.entity_id
_entity_poly.type
_entity_poly.pdbx_seq_one_letter_code
_entity_poly.pdbx_strand_id
1 'polypeptide(L)'
;MWRMRVVHSTGYAYKSPVTASFNEARLTPRSDSRQNVILNRVETVPATRSYRYVDYWGTAVTAFDLHAPHTELEVTASSVVETDRPEAPRDKVTWADLATEAVIDKYDEVLAPTHYVPASKRIERVGRRIAKYHEPAEAVIEAARWVQAELKYVPGTTGVHTSGVDALREGKGVCQDFAHLTLILLRSMGIPSRYVSGYLHPKKNAKVGDTVDGQSHAWVQAWTGEWWYYDPTNDAEINEQYVSVGVGRDYSDVTPLKGIYSGEGSTDLDVIVEITRLA
;
A
#
# COMPACT_ATOMS: atom_id res chain seq x y z
N MET A 1 -13.65 -0.74 -16.98
CA MET A 1 -14.09 -1.76 -16.02
C MET A 1 -13.45 -3.12 -16.26
N TRP A 2 -12.78 -3.67 -15.25
CA TRP A 2 -12.42 -5.09 -15.14
C TRP A 2 -13.14 -5.70 -13.94
N ARG A 3 -13.47 -7.00 -14.03
CA ARG A 3 -13.79 -7.81 -12.85
C ARG A 3 -12.63 -8.75 -12.58
N MET A 4 -12.13 -8.80 -11.36
CA MET A 4 -11.00 -9.63 -10.97
C MET A 4 -11.30 -10.48 -9.74
N ARG A 5 -10.77 -11.69 -9.73
CA ARG A 5 -10.61 -12.49 -8.52
C ARG A 5 -9.19 -12.32 -8.01
N VAL A 6 -9.04 -12.02 -6.73
CA VAL A 6 -7.75 -11.95 -6.04
C VAL A 6 -7.77 -12.99 -4.92
N VAL A 7 -6.77 -13.86 -4.88
CA VAL A 7 -6.50 -14.76 -3.77
C VAL A 7 -5.16 -14.35 -3.16
N HIS A 8 -5.12 -14.09 -1.87
CA HIS A 8 -3.91 -13.80 -1.10
C HIS A 8 -3.80 -14.83 0.02
N SER A 9 -2.73 -15.61 0.06
CA SER A 9 -2.35 -16.44 1.21
C SER A 9 -1.03 -15.94 1.81
N THR A 10 -0.99 -15.81 3.13
CA THR A 10 0.17 -15.41 3.93
C THR A 10 0.07 -16.03 5.31
N GLY A 11 1.16 -16.08 6.07
CA GLY A 11 1.13 -16.69 7.37
C GLY A 11 2.48 -16.76 8.06
N TYR A 12 2.54 -17.56 9.13
CA TYR A 12 3.73 -17.80 9.93
C TYR A 12 3.91 -19.29 10.20
N ALA A 13 5.14 -19.76 10.12
CA ALA A 13 5.58 -21.02 10.72
C ALA A 13 6.34 -20.73 12.02
N TYR A 14 6.08 -21.52 13.05
CA TYR A 14 6.66 -21.38 14.38
C TYR A 14 7.61 -22.53 14.69
N LYS A 15 8.71 -22.25 15.39
CA LYS A 15 9.71 -23.30 15.72
C LYS A 15 9.20 -24.31 16.75
N SER A 16 8.27 -23.88 17.59
CA SER A 16 7.57 -24.69 18.58
C SER A 16 6.10 -24.28 18.65
N PRO A 17 5.20 -25.13 19.19
CA PRO A 17 3.79 -24.80 19.28
C PRO A 17 3.56 -23.48 20.03
N VAL A 18 2.96 -22.52 19.34
CA VAL A 18 2.44 -21.29 19.93
C VAL A 18 1.17 -21.62 20.70
N THR A 19 1.05 -21.10 21.91
CA THR A 19 -0.09 -21.36 22.80
C THR A 19 -1.20 -20.32 22.67
N ALA A 20 -0.85 -19.10 22.22
CA ALA A 20 -1.80 -18.04 21.94
C ALA A 20 -1.23 -17.11 20.87
N SER A 21 -2.05 -16.69 19.91
CA SER A 21 -1.76 -15.58 19.00
C SER A 21 -2.96 -14.65 18.84
N PHE A 22 -2.68 -13.37 18.64
CA PHE A 22 -3.66 -12.30 18.45
C PHE A 22 -3.28 -11.54 17.20
N ASN A 23 -4.15 -11.52 16.19
CA ASN A 23 -3.78 -11.12 14.85
C ASN A 23 -4.82 -10.20 14.22
N GLU A 24 -4.34 -9.32 13.35
CA GLU A 24 -5.13 -8.48 12.46
C GLU A 24 -4.69 -8.69 11.01
N ALA A 25 -5.66 -8.92 10.12
CA ALA A 25 -5.45 -9.03 8.69
C ALA A 25 -6.15 -7.88 7.94
N ARG A 26 -5.38 -7.16 7.12
CA ARG A 26 -5.84 -6.12 6.18
C ARG A 26 -5.78 -6.67 4.76
N LEU A 27 -6.64 -7.66 4.50
CA LEU A 27 -6.66 -8.40 3.23
C LEU A 27 -7.97 -8.22 2.45
N THR A 28 -8.93 -7.49 3.01
CA THR A 28 -10.23 -7.20 2.39
C THR A 28 -10.11 -5.92 1.57
N PRO A 29 -10.30 -5.98 0.23
CA PRO A 29 -10.30 -4.78 -0.60
C PRO A 29 -11.35 -3.77 -0.14
N ARG A 30 -11.07 -2.48 -0.35
CA ARG A 30 -12.03 -1.41 -0.02
C ARG A 30 -13.05 -1.20 -1.15
N SER A 31 -14.20 -0.61 -0.86
CA SER A 31 -15.09 -0.08 -1.90
C SER A 31 -15.03 1.45 -1.90
N ASP A 32 -15.00 2.04 -3.09
CA ASP A 32 -14.98 3.49 -3.32
C ASP A 32 -15.64 3.83 -4.68
N SER A 33 -15.44 5.03 -5.19
CA SER A 33 -16.03 5.48 -6.46
C SER A 33 -15.54 4.70 -7.69
N ARG A 34 -14.40 4.02 -7.61
CA ARG A 34 -13.79 3.30 -8.72
C ARG A 34 -13.74 1.79 -8.55
N GLN A 35 -13.97 1.30 -7.33
CA GLN A 35 -13.82 -0.09 -6.96
C GLN A 35 -15.02 -0.56 -6.17
N ASN A 36 -15.62 -1.66 -6.61
CA ASN A 36 -16.75 -2.31 -5.95
C ASN A 36 -16.37 -3.74 -5.53
N VAL A 37 -16.52 -4.08 -4.25
CA VAL A 37 -16.25 -5.45 -3.77
C VAL A 37 -17.53 -6.25 -3.84
N ILE A 38 -17.55 -7.25 -4.72
CA ILE A 38 -18.71 -8.14 -4.91
C ILE A 38 -18.74 -9.22 -3.83
N LEU A 39 -17.59 -9.81 -3.54
CA LEU A 39 -17.44 -10.90 -2.59
C LEU A 39 -16.08 -10.79 -1.91
N ASN A 40 -16.04 -11.03 -0.60
CA ASN A 40 -14.78 -11.22 0.12
C ASN A 40 -14.95 -12.24 1.24
N ARG A 41 -14.00 -13.18 1.31
CA ARG A 41 -13.87 -14.16 2.39
C ARG A 41 -12.44 -14.15 2.90
N VAL A 42 -12.29 -14.22 4.22
CA VAL A 42 -10.99 -14.38 4.89
C VAL A 42 -11.10 -15.60 5.76
N GLU A 43 -10.22 -16.56 5.56
CA GLU A 43 -10.16 -17.85 6.26
C GLU A 43 -8.80 -18.00 6.94
N THR A 44 -8.78 -18.77 8.02
CA THR A 44 -7.57 -19.04 8.79
C THR A 44 -7.37 -20.55 8.93
N VAL A 45 -6.11 -20.98 8.97
CA VAL A 45 -5.72 -22.35 9.28
C VAL A 45 -4.66 -22.28 10.39
N PRO A 46 -4.90 -22.84 11.59
CA PRO A 46 -6.15 -23.45 12.06
C PRO A 46 -7.35 -22.50 12.04
N ALA A 47 -8.53 -23.07 11.79
CA ALA A 47 -9.76 -22.30 11.74
C ALA A 47 -10.09 -21.70 13.11
N THR A 48 -10.23 -20.39 13.15
CA THR A 48 -10.69 -19.66 14.34
C THR A 48 -11.81 -18.68 14.01
N ARG A 49 -12.49 -18.21 15.06
CA ARG A 49 -13.46 -17.13 14.93
C ARG A 49 -12.74 -15.82 14.66
N SER A 50 -13.32 -15.02 13.79
CA SER A 50 -12.85 -13.67 13.49
C SER A 50 -13.98 -12.66 13.69
N TYR A 51 -13.59 -11.42 13.95
CA TYR A 51 -14.47 -10.27 13.92
C TYR A 51 -13.90 -9.23 12.96
N ARG A 52 -14.78 -8.38 12.41
CA ARG A 52 -14.40 -7.36 11.44
C ARG A 52 -14.72 -5.97 11.97
N TYR A 53 -13.84 -5.03 11.70
CA TYR A 53 -14.06 -3.60 11.94
C TYR A 53 -13.38 -2.77 10.85
N VAL A 54 -13.68 -1.47 10.83
CA VAL A 54 -13.02 -0.51 9.95
C VAL A 54 -12.08 0.32 10.81
N ASP A 55 -10.80 0.37 10.45
CA ASP A 55 -9.82 1.16 11.18
C ASP A 55 -9.93 2.66 10.84
N TYR A 56 -9.11 3.47 11.52
CA TYR A 56 -9.09 4.92 11.36
C TYR A 56 -8.92 5.38 9.90
N TRP A 57 -8.18 4.60 9.09
CA TRP A 57 -7.92 4.94 7.69
C TRP A 57 -9.02 4.49 6.73
N GLY A 58 -10.07 3.84 7.26
CA GLY A 58 -11.13 3.25 6.45
C GLY A 58 -10.77 1.87 5.88
N THR A 59 -9.73 1.21 6.37
CA THR A 59 -9.34 -0.13 5.93
C THR A 59 -10.17 -1.17 6.69
N ALA A 60 -10.73 -2.15 5.97
CA ALA A 60 -11.42 -3.27 6.60
C ALA A 60 -10.39 -4.22 7.23
N VAL A 61 -10.50 -4.40 8.55
CA VAL A 61 -9.62 -5.27 9.34
C VAL A 61 -10.39 -6.51 9.77
N THR A 62 -9.83 -7.68 9.53
CA THR A 62 -10.28 -8.96 10.11
C THR A 62 -9.37 -9.31 11.27
N ALA A 63 -9.88 -9.23 12.49
CA ALA A 63 -9.15 -9.57 13.70
C ALA A 63 -9.56 -10.95 14.21
N PHE A 64 -8.61 -11.73 14.71
CA PHE A 64 -8.84 -13.08 15.17
C PHE A 64 -7.75 -13.53 16.15
N ASP A 65 -8.17 -14.41 17.06
CA ASP A 65 -7.32 -14.94 18.12
C ASP A 65 -7.27 -16.46 18.02
N LEU A 66 -6.10 -17.05 18.24
CA LEU A 66 -5.92 -18.49 18.18
C LEU A 66 -5.24 -18.98 19.47
N HIS A 67 -6.01 -19.69 20.30
CA HIS A 67 -5.57 -20.21 21.60
C HIS A 67 -5.30 -21.72 21.61
N ALA A 68 -5.54 -22.41 20.49
CA ALA A 68 -5.16 -23.81 20.35
C ALA A 68 -3.67 -23.89 20.01
N PRO A 69 -2.90 -24.81 20.61
CA PRO A 69 -1.50 -25.03 20.24
C PRO A 69 -1.36 -25.28 18.73
N HIS A 70 -0.53 -24.50 18.06
CA HIS A 70 -0.30 -24.59 16.61
C HIS A 70 1.15 -24.25 16.26
N THR A 71 1.68 -24.90 15.23
CA THR A 71 3.02 -24.64 14.68
C THR A 71 2.97 -23.81 13.40
N GLU A 72 1.76 -23.51 12.91
CA GLU A 72 1.54 -22.77 11.68
C GLU A 72 0.25 -21.95 11.80
N LEU A 73 0.27 -20.76 11.22
CA LEU A 73 -0.90 -19.93 10.99
C LEU A 73 -0.90 -19.52 9.51
N GLU A 74 -1.89 -19.95 8.75
CA GLU A 74 -2.16 -19.47 7.40
C GLU A 74 -3.42 -18.60 7.41
N VAL A 75 -3.39 -17.50 6.65
CA VAL A 75 -4.50 -16.59 6.44
C VAL A 75 -4.71 -16.41 4.94
N THR A 76 -5.88 -16.85 4.47
CA THR A 76 -6.23 -16.82 3.05
C THR A 76 -7.42 -15.93 2.80
N ALA A 77 -7.23 -14.88 2.01
CA ALA A 77 -8.27 -13.97 1.57
C ALA A 77 -8.62 -14.23 0.10
N SER A 78 -9.90 -14.42 -0.20
CA SER A 78 -10.44 -14.55 -1.54
C SER A 78 -11.45 -13.44 -1.81
N SER A 79 -11.20 -12.64 -2.84
CA SER A 79 -12.02 -11.48 -3.18
C SER A 79 -12.41 -11.48 -4.65
N VAL A 80 -13.63 -11.04 -4.95
CA VAL A 80 -14.07 -10.67 -6.30
C VAL A 80 -14.38 -9.18 -6.29
N VAL A 81 -13.69 -8.44 -7.14
CA VAL A 81 -13.74 -6.97 -7.20
C VAL A 81 -13.96 -6.49 -8.63
N GLU A 82 -14.72 -5.44 -8.78
CA GLU A 82 -14.81 -4.65 -10.02
C GLU A 82 -14.03 -3.37 -9.85
N THR A 83 -13.28 -2.99 -10.88
CA THR A 83 -12.39 -1.84 -10.88
C THR A 83 -12.51 -1.08 -12.20
N ASP A 84 -12.57 0.25 -12.13
CA ASP A 84 -12.63 1.13 -13.30
C ASP A 84 -11.31 1.88 -13.52
N ARG A 85 -11.26 2.93 -14.33
CA ARG A 85 -10.16 3.91 -14.31
C ARG A 85 -10.56 5.07 -13.38
N PRO A 86 -9.66 5.62 -12.54
CA PRO A 86 -10.03 6.76 -11.71
C PRO A 86 -10.35 7.96 -12.61
N GLU A 87 -11.29 8.81 -12.18
CA GLU A 87 -11.46 10.12 -12.80
C GLU A 87 -10.24 11.00 -12.51
N ALA A 88 -9.84 11.81 -13.48
CA ALA A 88 -8.79 12.80 -13.26
C ALA A 88 -9.29 13.86 -12.25
N PRO A 89 -8.40 14.35 -11.36
CA PRO A 89 -8.77 15.41 -10.44
C PRO A 89 -9.19 16.66 -11.21
N ARG A 90 -10.32 17.26 -10.82
CA ARG A 90 -10.92 18.42 -11.47
C ARG A 90 -10.39 19.71 -10.87
N ASP A 91 -10.28 19.73 -9.55
CA ASP A 91 -9.76 20.87 -8.81
C ASP A 91 -8.24 20.93 -8.89
N LYS A 92 -7.73 22.15 -8.98
CA LYS A 92 -6.29 22.43 -8.94
C LYS A 92 -6.03 23.42 -7.83
N VAL A 93 -5.02 23.15 -7.02
CA VAL A 93 -4.53 24.05 -5.97
C VAL A 93 -3.15 24.57 -6.32
N THR A 94 -2.83 25.75 -5.79
CA THR A 94 -1.51 26.36 -5.88
C THR A 94 -0.65 25.98 -4.66
N TRP A 95 0.65 26.26 -4.73
CA TRP A 95 1.54 26.14 -3.57
C TRP A 95 1.11 27.01 -2.37
N ALA A 96 0.48 28.16 -2.62
CA ALA A 96 -0.02 29.04 -1.55
C ALA A 96 -1.20 28.40 -0.81
N ASP A 97 -2.10 27.72 -1.54
CA ASP A 97 -3.24 27.01 -0.95
C ASP A 97 -2.77 25.86 -0.04
N LEU A 98 -1.76 25.11 -0.49
CA LEU A 98 -1.15 24.02 0.29
C LEU A 98 -0.50 24.52 1.60
N ALA A 99 0.01 25.75 1.61
CA ALA A 99 0.67 26.35 2.76
C ALA A 99 -0.29 27.01 3.77
N THR A 100 -1.61 26.99 3.52
CA THR A 100 -2.60 27.55 4.45
C THR A 100 -2.69 26.73 5.74
N GLU A 101 -2.91 27.41 6.87
CA GLU A 101 -3.10 26.72 8.16
C GLU A 101 -4.24 25.70 8.11
N ALA A 102 -5.32 25.99 7.38
CA ALA A 102 -6.46 25.08 7.24
C ALA A 102 -6.09 23.77 6.54
N VAL A 103 -5.23 23.81 5.50
CA VAL A 103 -4.75 22.59 4.83
C VAL A 103 -3.75 21.86 5.71
N ILE A 104 -2.81 22.58 6.33
CA ILE A 104 -1.79 21.98 7.20
C ILE A 104 -2.45 21.27 8.39
N ASP A 105 -3.37 21.93 9.11
CA ASP A 105 -4.06 21.36 10.28
C ASP A 105 -4.91 20.14 9.89
N LYS A 106 -5.66 20.23 8.79
CA LYS A 106 -6.50 19.13 8.30
C LYS A 106 -5.70 17.88 7.92
N TYR A 107 -4.49 18.06 7.41
CA TYR A 107 -3.68 16.97 6.84
C TYR A 107 -2.36 16.72 7.58
N ASP A 108 -2.20 17.26 8.80
CA ASP A 108 -0.97 17.18 9.59
C ASP A 108 -0.44 15.75 9.67
N GLU A 109 -1.31 14.79 9.96
CA GLU A 109 -0.95 13.36 10.09
C GLU A 109 -0.32 12.74 8.83
N VAL A 110 -0.63 13.25 7.64
CA VAL A 110 -0.13 12.75 6.33
C VAL A 110 0.84 13.74 5.67
N LEU A 111 1.19 14.80 6.39
CA LEU A 111 2.33 15.68 6.14
C LEU A 111 3.50 15.36 7.07
N ALA A 112 3.21 14.86 8.27
CA ALA A 112 4.18 14.53 9.29
C ALA A 112 5.10 13.36 8.88
N PRO A 113 6.38 13.39 9.32
CA PRO A 113 7.29 12.27 9.16
C PRO A 113 6.84 11.03 9.95
N THR A 114 7.16 9.86 9.44
CA THR A 114 6.95 8.57 10.13
C THR A 114 8.24 7.73 10.11
N HIS A 115 8.19 6.51 10.66
CA HIS A 115 9.35 5.62 10.67
C HIS A 115 9.86 5.30 9.25
N TYR A 116 8.93 4.96 8.34
CA TYR A 116 9.27 4.62 6.95
C TYR A 116 9.41 5.84 6.03
N VAL A 117 8.81 6.96 6.42
CA VAL A 117 8.81 8.25 5.69
C VAL A 117 9.46 9.34 6.55
N PRO A 118 10.76 9.21 6.93
CA PRO A 118 11.41 10.17 7.80
C PRO A 118 11.75 11.47 7.06
N ALA A 119 11.87 12.57 7.80
CA ALA A 119 12.34 13.84 7.25
C ALA A 119 13.80 13.74 6.78
N SER A 120 14.12 14.37 5.64
CA SER A 120 15.47 14.36 5.07
C SER A 120 15.80 15.68 4.40
N LYS A 121 16.76 16.43 4.97
CA LYS A 121 17.25 17.70 4.37
C LYS A 121 17.80 17.52 2.96
N ARG A 122 18.31 16.32 2.62
CA ARG A 122 18.80 16.01 1.27
C ARG A 122 17.62 15.96 0.29
N ILE A 123 16.56 15.24 0.64
CA ILE A 123 15.37 15.06 -0.20
C ILE A 123 14.57 16.38 -0.26
N GLU A 124 14.49 17.13 0.83
CA GLU A 124 13.85 18.45 0.89
C GLU A 124 14.46 19.45 -0.10
N ARG A 125 15.79 19.40 -0.33
CA ARG A 125 16.45 20.20 -1.40
C ARG A 125 15.99 19.79 -2.79
N VAL A 126 15.73 18.50 -3.02
CA VAL A 126 15.18 18.00 -4.28
C VAL A 126 13.75 18.50 -4.43
N GLY A 127 12.93 18.39 -3.37
CA GLY A 127 11.56 18.87 -3.34
C GLY A 127 11.45 20.36 -3.67
N ARG A 128 12.27 21.21 -3.02
CA ARG A 128 12.33 22.64 -3.34
C ARG A 128 12.68 22.92 -4.80
N ARG A 129 13.55 22.11 -5.41
CA ARG A 129 13.90 22.26 -6.83
C ARG A 129 12.73 21.87 -7.72
N ILE A 130 12.03 20.77 -7.43
CA ILE A 130 10.85 20.34 -8.20
C ILE A 130 9.75 21.40 -8.09
N ALA A 131 9.40 21.82 -6.87
CA ALA A 131 8.35 22.81 -6.60
C ALA A 131 8.62 24.19 -7.22
N LYS A 132 9.89 24.54 -7.48
CA LYS A 132 10.25 25.79 -8.15
C LYS A 132 9.81 25.85 -9.61
N TYR A 133 9.70 24.70 -10.29
CA TYR A 133 9.50 24.63 -11.74
C TYR A 133 8.18 23.98 -12.16
N HIS A 134 7.39 23.47 -11.21
CA HIS A 134 6.17 22.70 -11.47
C HIS A 134 5.06 23.11 -10.51
N GLU A 135 3.82 23.06 -10.98
CA GLU A 135 2.64 23.20 -10.12
C GLU A 135 2.44 21.92 -9.26
N PRO A 136 1.67 21.97 -8.16
CA PRO A 136 1.57 20.84 -7.23
C PRO A 136 1.23 19.48 -7.86
N ALA A 137 0.28 19.44 -8.80
CA ALA A 137 -0.10 18.20 -9.48
C ALA A 137 1.04 17.63 -10.36
N GLU A 138 1.76 18.51 -11.07
CA GLU A 138 2.91 18.13 -11.89
C GLU A 138 4.10 17.71 -11.01
N ALA A 139 4.28 18.36 -9.86
CA ALA A 139 5.32 18.03 -8.90
C ALA A 139 5.16 16.61 -8.32
N VAL A 140 3.94 16.06 -8.26
CA VAL A 140 3.73 14.65 -7.88
C VAL A 140 4.35 13.70 -8.91
N ILE A 141 4.12 13.98 -10.19
CA ILE A 141 4.65 13.18 -11.30
C ILE A 141 6.17 13.28 -11.34
N GLU A 142 6.71 14.50 -11.22
CA GLU A 142 8.15 14.74 -11.22
C GLU A 142 8.85 14.15 -9.98
N ALA A 143 8.17 14.11 -8.84
CA ALA A 143 8.66 13.41 -7.66
C ALA A 143 8.80 11.91 -7.92
N ALA A 144 7.77 11.29 -8.50
CA ALA A 144 7.79 9.88 -8.86
C ALA A 144 8.88 9.54 -9.90
N ARG A 145 9.02 10.38 -10.94
CA ARG A 145 10.09 10.24 -11.95
C ARG A 145 11.49 10.36 -11.35
N TRP A 146 11.69 11.31 -10.44
CA TRP A 146 12.96 11.43 -9.73
C TRP A 146 13.26 10.16 -8.93
N VAL A 147 12.28 9.63 -8.19
CA VAL A 147 12.44 8.37 -7.45
C VAL A 147 12.79 7.20 -8.36
N GLN A 148 12.10 7.08 -9.50
CA GLN A 148 12.38 6.03 -10.49
C GLN A 148 13.82 6.14 -11.06
N ALA A 149 14.34 7.34 -11.23
CA ALA A 149 15.70 7.56 -11.70
C ALA A 149 16.77 7.22 -10.65
N GLU A 150 16.44 7.29 -9.35
CA GLU A 150 17.38 7.03 -8.26
C GLU A 150 17.35 5.57 -7.77
N LEU A 151 16.24 4.86 -7.97
CA LEU A 151 16.04 3.50 -7.50
C LEU A 151 15.95 2.50 -8.66
N LYS A 152 16.75 1.44 -8.59
CA LYS A 152 16.54 0.26 -9.43
C LYS A 152 15.53 -0.69 -8.78
N TYR A 153 14.49 -1.06 -9.51
CA TYR A 153 13.56 -2.10 -9.06
C TYR A 153 14.25 -3.47 -8.99
N VAL A 154 14.26 -4.08 -7.81
CA VAL A 154 14.85 -5.42 -7.61
C VAL A 154 13.91 -6.26 -6.72
N PRO A 155 13.21 -7.25 -7.29
CA PRO A 155 12.38 -8.17 -6.51
C PRO A 155 13.18 -8.90 -5.43
N GLY A 156 12.58 -9.09 -4.25
CA GLY A 156 13.13 -9.95 -3.19
C GLY A 156 14.35 -9.40 -2.45
N THR A 157 14.75 -8.13 -2.64
CA THR A 157 15.97 -7.58 -2.01
C THR A 157 15.75 -6.67 -0.81
N THR A 158 14.51 -6.39 -0.42
CA THR A 158 14.21 -5.50 0.71
C THR A 158 13.44 -6.24 1.78
N GLY A 159 13.93 -6.14 3.02
CA GLY A 159 13.13 -6.51 4.18
C GLY A 159 12.00 -5.51 4.38
N VAL A 160 10.94 -5.91 5.08
CA VAL A 160 9.77 -5.08 5.43
C VAL A 160 10.13 -3.85 6.29
N HIS A 161 11.41 -3.67 6.65
CA HIS A 161 11.92 -2.68 7.61
C HIS A 161 12.76 -1.54 6.99
N THR A 162 12.91 -1.47 5.67
CA THR A 162 13.71 -0.42 5.02
C THR A 162 12.91 0.89 4.92
N SER A 163 13.49 2.02 5.35
CA SER A 163 12.89 3.35 5.15
C SER A 163 13.17 3.87 3.74
N GLY A 164 12.40 4.86 3.25
CA GLY A 164 12.65 5.47 1.95
C GLY A 164 14.05 6.09 1.83
N VAL A 165 14.63 6.59 2.93
CA VAL A 165 16.01 7.12 2.94
C VAL A 165 17.05 6.02 2.80
N ASP A 166 16.79 4.85 3.36
CA ASP A 166 17.70 3.71 3.26
C ASP A 166 17.69 3.13 1.84
N ALA A 167 16.51 3.02 1.23
CA ALA A 167 16.39 2.66 -0.18
C ALA A 167 17.17 3.62 -1.10
N LEU A 168 17.09 4.93 -0.85
CA LEU A 168 17.88 5.93 -1.59
C LEU A 168 19.39 5.75 -1.39
N ARG A 169 19.84 5.31 -0.22
CA ARG A 169 21.27 5.03 0.03
C ARG A 169 21.72 3.78 -0.71
N GLU A 170 20.87 2.76 -0.78
CA GLU A 170 21.16 1.51 -1.48
C GLU A 170 21.02 1.60 -3.00
N GLY A 171 20.22 2.55 -3.50
CA GLY A 171 19.94 2.73 -4.93
C GLY A 171 19.09 1.63 -5.55
N LYS A 172 18.41 0.82 -4.73
CA LYS A 172 17.55 -0.29 -5.15
C LYS A 172 16.39 -0.46 -4.17
N GLY A 173 15.29 -1.03 -4.65
CA GLY A 173 14.11 -1.29 -3.82
C GLY A 173 13.00 -2.04 -4.54
N VAL A 174 11.92 -2.30 -3.82
CA VAL A 174 10.64 -2.81 -4.34
C VAL A 174 9.57 -1.70 -4.33
N CYS A 175 8.34 -2.01 -4.74
CA CYS A 175 7.26 -1.03 -4.83
C CYS A 175 7.00 -0.25 -3.53
N GLN A 176 7.20 -0.89 -2.37
CA GLN A 176 7.14 -0.23 -1.06
C GLN A 176 8.15 0.92 -0.93
N ASP A 177 9.41 0.71 -1.32
CA ASP A 177 10.47 1.69 -1.18
C ASP A 177 10.26 2.89 -2.12
N PHE A 178 9.77 2.62 -3.33
CA PHE A 178 9.40 3.66 -4.28
C PHE A 178 8.29 4.52 -3.69
N ALA A 179 7.22 3.90 -3.18
CA ALA A 179 6.13 4.62 -2.55
C ALA A 179 6.61 5.44 -1.33
N HIS A 180 7.41 4.86 -0.42
CA HIS A 180 7.92 5.58 0.75
C HIS A 180 8.82 6.76 0.37
N LEU A 181 9.77 6.57 -0.56
CA LEU A 181 10.65 7.65 -0.99
C LEU A 181 9.88 8.77 -1.69
N THR A 182 8.87 8.43 -2.50
CA THR A 182 7.97 9.41 -3.10
C THR A 182 7.21 10.18 -2.02
N LEU A 183 6.67 9.51 -0.99
CA LEU A 183 6.00 10.18 0.13
C LEU A 183 6.91 11.16 0.87
N ILE A 184 8.19 10.83 1.09
CA ILE A 184 9.15 11.75 1.73
C ILE A 184 9.25 13.03 0.90
N LEU A 185 9.38 12.88 -0.43
CA LEU A 185 9.55 13.99 -1.34
C LEU A 185 8.28 14.86 -1.41
N LEU A 186 7.09 14.25 -1.54
CA LEU A 186 5.80 14.94 -1.55
C LEU A 186 5.57 15.73 -0.26
N ARG A 187 5.74 15.09 0.90
CA ARG A 187 5.57 15.73 2.21
C ARG A 187 6.57 16.87 2.42
N SER A 188 7.80 16.73 1.93
CA SER A 188 8.80 17.80 1.99
C SER A 188 8.44 19.04 1.18
N MET A 189 7.52 18.92 0.20
CA MET A 189 6.98 20.03 -0.58
C MET A 189 5.67 20.57 0.00
N GLY A 190 5.16 19.99 1.10
CA GLY A 190 3.87 20.36 1.68
C GLY A 190 2.66 19.74 0.97
N ILE A 191 2.86 18.69 0.15
CA ILE A 191 1.76 17.96 -0.49
C ILE A 191 1.29 16.83 0.46
N PRO A 192 0.05 16.87 0.98
CA PRO A 192 -0.51 15.78 1.75
C PRO A 192 -0.50 14.49 0.93
N SER A 193 0.05 13.42 1.48
CA SER A 193 0.21 12.18 0.72
C SER A 193 0.16 10.93 1.59
N ARG A 194 -0.45 9.87 1.05
CA ARG A 194 -0.75 8.61 1.73
C ARG A 194 -0.18 7.44 0.97
N TYR A 195 0.24 6.42 1.72
CA TYR A 195 0.61 5.13 1.19
C TYR A 195 -0.65 4.33 0.86
N VAL A 196 -0.67 3.66 -0.28
CA VAL A 196 -1.75 2.75 -0.68
C VAL A 196 -1.19 1.35 -0.81
N SER A 197 -1.83 0.39 -0.15
CA SER A 197 -1.53 -1.04 -0.26
C SER A 197 -2.65 -1.74 -1.04
N GLY A 198 -2.27 -2.66 -1.92
CA GLY A 198 -3.22 -3.44 -2.69
C GLY A 198 -2.59 -4.47 -3.60
N TYR A 199 -3.23 -4.70 -4.74
CA TYR A 199 -2.79 -5.67 -5.74
C TYR A 199 -2.75 -5.04 -7.13
N LEU A 200 -1.83 -5.51 -7.97
CA LEU A 200 -1.71 -5.11 -9.36
C LEU A 200 -1.72 -6.34 -10.26
N HIS A 201 -2.67 -6.41 -11.20
CA HIS A 201 -2.62 -7.42 -12.24
C HIS A 201 -1.45 -7.14 -13.20
N PRO A 202 -0.46 -8.04 -13.37
CA PRO A 202 0.80 -7.73 -14.07
C PRO A 202 0.64 -7.61 -15.59
N LYS A 203 -0.40 -8.21 -16.19
CA LYS A 203 -0.63 -8.20 -17.65
C LYS A 203 -1.73 -7.21 -18.04
N LYS A 204 -1.39 -6.20 -18.86
CA LYS A 204 -2.36 -5.22 -19.41
C LYS A 204 -3.40 -5.85 -20.35
N ASN A 205 -2.99 -6.87 -21.10
CA ASN A 205 -3.85 -7.59 -22.06
C ASN A 205 -4.25 -8.97 -21.51
N ALA A 206 -4.56 -9.06 -20.23
CA ALA A 206 -4.96 -10.31 -19.58
C ALA A 206 -6.20 -10.90 -20.28
N LYS A 207 -6.11 -12.18 -20.64
CA LYS A 207 -7.27 -12.93 -21.13
C LYS A 207 -8.20 -13.24 -19.95
N VAL A 208 -9.50 -13.21 -20.22
CA VAL A 208 -10.50 -13.61 -19.22
C VAL A 208 -10.32 -15.10 -18.91
N GLY A 209 -10.30 -15.43 -17.61
CA GLY A 209 -10.13 -16.79 -17.09
C GLY A 209 -8.69 -17.19 -16.79
N ASP A 210 -7.68 -16.47 -17.30
CA ASP A 210 -6.28 -16.78 -17.04
C ASP A 210 -5.90 -16.32 -15.62
N THR A 211 -5.45 -17.27 -14.80
CA THR A 211 -4.87 -16.98 -13.48
C THR A 211 -3.37 -16.76 -13.64
N VAL A 212 -2.85 -15.71 -13.01
CA VAL A 212 -1.42 -15.39 -13.01
C VAL A 212 -0.93 -15.18 -11.60
N ASP A 213 0.37 -15.41 -11.41
CA ASP A 213 1.07 -14.95 -10.22
C ASP A 213 1.01 -13.43 -10.18
N GLY A 214 0.21 -12.92 -9.25
CA GLY A 214 0.14 -11.52 -8.90
C GLY A 214 1.17 -11.18 -7.84
N GLN A 215 1.21 -9.91 -7.46
CA GLN A 215 1.99 -9.45 -6.32
C GLN A 215 1.15 -8.44 -5.53
N SER A 216 1.38 -8.40 -4.22
CA SER A 216 1.04 -7.20 -3.46
C SER A 216 1.78 -6.03 -4.08
N HIS A 217 1.10 -4.90 -4.21
CA HIS A 217 1.66 -3.70 -4.80
C HIS A 217 1.41 -2.49 -3.92
N ALA A 218 2.25 -1.48 -4.10
CA ALA A 218 2.19 -0.25 -3.35
C ALA A 218 2.35 0.95 -4.27
N TRP A 219 1.56 1.99 -4.00
CA TRP A 219 1.60 3.26 -4.71
C TRP A 219 1.19 4.40 -3.78
N VAL A 220 1.07 5.61 -4.30
CA VAL A 220 0.76 6.79 -3.49
C VAL A 220 -0.59 7.40 -3.84
N GLN A 221 -1.22 8.01 -2.85
CA GLN A 221 -2.24 9.03 -3.01
C GLN A 221 -1.65 10.40 -2.69
N ALA A 222 -1.96 11.41 -3.50
CA ALA A 222 -1.58 12.79 -3.25
C ALA A 222 -2.82 13.68 -3.28
N TRP A 223 -2.84 14.70 -2.43
CA TRP A 223 -3.91 15.71 -2.42
C TRP A 223 -3.41 17.00 -3.06
N THR A 224 -4.06 17.40 -4.16
CA THR A 224 -3.77 18.66 -4.87
C THR A 224 -5.06 19.42 -5.18
N GLY A 225 -5.98 19.46 -4.21
CA GLY A 225 -7.38 19.89 -4.33
C GLY A 225 -8.34 18.72 -4.15
N GLU A 226 -8.03 17.62 -4.83
CA GLU A 226 -8.67 16.31 -4.66
C GLU A 226 -7.60 15.24 -4.42
N TRP A 227 -8.00 14.12 -3.82
CA TRP A 227 -7.15 12.94 -3.67
C TRP A 227 -7.09 12.17 -4.98
N TRP A 228 -5.89 11.94 -5.50
CA TRP A 228 -5.67 11.14 -6.69
C TRP A 228 -4.45 10.24 -6.52
N TYR A 229 -4.32 9.26 -7.41
CA TYR A 229 -3.36 8.17 -7.29
C TYR A 229 -2.24 8.29 -8.30
N TYR A 230 -1.03 7.91 -7.90
CA TYR A 230 0.10 7.74 -8.81
C TYR A 230 0.96 6.56 -8.39
N ASP A 231 1.42 5.76 -9.35
CA ASP A 231 2.34 4.65 -9.12
C ASP A 231 3.77 5.06 -9.50
N PRO A 232 4.65 5.32 -8.50
CA PRO A 232 6.03 5.68 -8.77
C PRO A 232 6.88 4.52 -9.29
N THR A 233 6.45 3.27 -9.08
CA THR A 233 7.17 2.08 -9.58
C THR A 233 7.04 1.97 -11.09
N ASN A 234 5.83 2.21 -11.61
CA ASN A 234 5.50 2.07 -13.02
C ASN A 234 5.48 3.41 -13.79
N ASP A 235 5.74 4.53 -13.12
CA ASP A 235 5.59 5.90 -13.63
C ASP A 235 4.26 6.10 -14.37
N ALA A 236 3.15 5.78 -13.69
CA ALA A 236 1.84 5.78 -14.30
C ALA A 236 0.71 6.13 -13.31
N GLU A 237 -0.37 6.70 -13.84
CA GLU A 237 -1.66 6.69 -13.16
C GLU A 237 -2.15 5.24 -13.00
N ILE A 238 -2.89 4.99 -11.91
CA ILE A 238 -3.55 3.70 -11.73
C ILE A 238 -4.69 3.52 -12.74
N ASN A 239 -5.00 2.27 -13.06
CA ASN A 239 -6.07 1.89 -13.98
C ASN A 239 -6.88 0.69 -13.43
N GLU A 240 -7.67 0.05 -14.27
CA GLU A 240 -8.51 -1.10 -13.94
C GLU A 240 -7.73 -2.28 -13.33
N GLN A 241 -6.43 -2.39 -13.58
CA GLN A 241 -5.59 -3.50 -13.08
C GLN A 241 -5.29 -3.40 -11.58
N TYR A 242 -5.56 -2.24 -10.96
CA TYR A 242 -5.23 -1.96 -9.56
C TYR A 242 -6.42 -2.20 -8.66
N VAL A 243 -6.19 -2.99 -7.61
CA VAL A 243 -7.14 -3.27 -6.53
C VAL A 243 -6.63 -2.67 -5.24
N SER A 244 -7.32 -1.68 -4.70
CA SER A 244 -6.96 -1.01 -3.43
C SER A 244 -7.45 -1.82 -2.24
N VAL A 245 -6.60 -1.97 -1.22
CA VAL A 245 -6.96 -2.64 0.05
C VAL A 245 -7.03 -1.63 1.19
N GLY A 246 -5.92 -0.95 1.46
CA GLY A 246 -5.82 0.01 2.56
C GLY A 246 -5.05 1.25 2.17
N VAL A 247 -5.29 2.33 2.92
CA VAL A 247 -4.49 3.55 2.85
C VAL A 247 -3.97 3.89 4.23
N GLY A 248 -2.85 4.60 4.31
CA GLY A 248 -2.26 4.99 5.59
C GLY A 248 -1.15 6.03 5.41
N ARG A 249 -0.50 6.42 6.49
CA ARG A 249 0.65 7.33 6.41
C ARG A 249 1.84 6.61 5.79
N ASP A 250 2.03 5.34 6.13
CA ASP A 250 3.05 4.48 5.54
C ASP A 250 2.62 3.00 5.63
N TYR A 251 3.57 2.07 5.43
CA TYR A 251 3.29 0.64 5.45
C TYR A 251 2.79 0.12 6.81
N SER A 252 3.20 0.73 7.93
CA SER A 252 2.82 0.28 9.28
C SER A 252 1.33 0.39 9.56
N ASP A 253 0.65 1.35 8.92
CA ASP A 253 -0.78 1.55 9.04
C ASP A 253 -1.59 0.50 8.24
N VAL A 254 -0.96 -0.15 7.24
CA VAL A 254 -1.63 -1.04 6.28
C VAL A 254 -0.95 -2.39 6.09
N THR A 255 -0.20 -2.86 7.10
CA THR A 255 0.47 -4.16 7.05
C THR A 255 -0.56 -5.29 6.81
N PRO A 256 -0.36 -6.17 5.79
CA PRO A 256 -1.35 -7.18 5.40
C PRO A 256 -1.74 -8.16 6.51
N LEU A 257 -0.76 -8.63 7.27
CA LEU A 257 -0.94 -9.47 8.45
C LEU A 257 0.01 -8.98 9.54
N LYS A 258 -0.54 -8.69 10.72
CA LYS A 258 0.26 -8.38 11.90
C LYS A 258 -0.34 -9.07 13.13
N GLY A 259 0.50 -9.42 14.08
CA GLY A 259 0.05 -10.04 15.31
C GLY A 259 1.14 -10.21 16.33
N ILE A 260 0.74 -10.67 17.51
CA ILE A 260 1.64 -11.09 18.58
C ILE A 260 1.32 -12.54 18.93
N TYR A 261 2.34 -13.28 19.38
CA TYR A 261 2.20 -14.68 19.74
C TYR A 261 3.02 -15.04 20.98
N SER A 262 2.61 -16.11 21.65
CA SER A 262 3.31 -16.71 22.80
C SER A 262 3.91 -18.06 22.41
N GLY A 263 5.20 -18.05 22.07
CA GLY A 263 5.98 -19.23 21.65
C GLY A 263 7.40 -18.84 21.24
N GLU A 264 8.18 -19.82 20.81
CA GLU A 264 9.57 -19.57 20.42
C GLU A 264 9.72 -19.37 18.91
N GLY A 265 10.03 -18.13 18.51
CA GLY A 265 10.45 -17.80 17.15
C GLY A 265 9.41 -18.05 16.05
N SER A 266 9.47 -17.20 15.03
CA SER A 266 8.62 -17.33 13.85
C SER A 266 9.45 -17.10 12.60
N THR A 267 9.01 -17.70 11.52
CA THR A 267 9.42 -17.41 10.16
C THR A 267 8.17 -17.14 9.34
N ASP A 268 8.20 -16.09 8.53
CA ASP A 268 7.10 -15.78 7.63
C ASP A 268 6.96 -16.91 6.60
N LEU A 269 5.73 -17.33 6.32
CA LEU A 269 5.43 -18.18 5.19
C LEU A 269 5.51 -17.37 3.90
N ASP A 270 5.71 -18.08 2.78
CA ASP A 270 5.68 -17.47 1.46
C ASP A 270 4.33 -16.77 1.21
N VAL A 271 4.39 -15.52 0.75
CA VAL A 271 3.21 -14.77 0.35
C VAL A 271 2.83 -15.17 -1.06
N ILE A 272 1.64 -15.74 -1.23
CA ILE A 272 1.09 -16.15 -2.52
C ILE A 272 -0.03 -15.20 -2.88
N VAL A 273 0.08 -14.54 -4.03
CA VAL A 273 -0.98 -13.72 -4.60
C VAL A 273 -1.32 -14.25 -5.98
N GLU A 274 -2.55 -14.70 -6.17
CA GLU A 274 -3.08 -15.09 -7.47
C GLU A 274 -4.13 -14.08 -7.92
N ILE A 275 -4.06 -13.67 -9.19
CA ILE A 275 -5.06 -12.77 -9.77
C ILE A 275 -5.60 -13.39 -11.05
N THR A 276 -6.93 -13.42 -11.17
CA THR A 276 -7.65 -13.86 -12.36
C THR A 276 -8.54 -12.72 -12.87
N ARG A 277 -8.43 -12.35 -14.14
CA ARG A 277 -9.45 -11.49 -14.77
C ARG A 277 -10.69 -12.31 -15.11
N LEU A 278 -11.85 -11.92 -14.59
CA LEU A 278 -13.15 -12.56 -14.80
C LEU A 278 -14.01 -11.89 -15.87
N ALA A 279 -13.83 -10.58 -16.10
CA ALA A 279 -14.47 -9.81 -17.18
C ALA A 279 -13.58 -8.62 -17.57
#